data_AF-A0A382UD68-F1
#
_entry.id   AF-A0A382UD68-F1
#
_cell.length_a   1.000
_cell.length_b   1.000
_cell.length_c   1.000
_cell.angle_alpha   90.00
_cell.angle_beta   90.00
_cell.angle_gamma   90.00
#
_symmetry.space_group_name_H-M   'P 1'
#
loop_
_entity.id
_entity.type
_entity.pdbx_description
1 polymer ?
#
loop_
_entity_poly.entity_id
_entity_poly.type
_entity_poly.pdbx_seq_one_letter_code
_entity_poly.pdbx_strand_id
1 'polypeptide(L)' 'RSYFVVLQATTKLPFQPIVGGRYEDHFERVDGEWRFAERVMLVDQIGNVEEHLSFDLSKGVPEGVISKD' A
#
# COMPACT_ATOMS: atom_id res chain seq x y z
N ARG A 1 -13.56 -0.46 10.07
CA ARG A 1 -13.51 -1.05 8.71
C ARG A 1 -13.16 0.06 7.74
N SER A 2 -12.08 -0.11 7.01
CA SER A 2 -11.55 0.83 6.04
C SER A 2 -11.27 0.08 4.73
N TYR A 3 -11.45 0.77 3.61
CA TYR A 3 -11.16 0.25 2.27
C TYR A 3 -10.06 1.09 1.64
N PHE A 4 -9.30 0.49 0.73
CA PHE A 4 -8.27 1.18 -0.02
C PHE A 4 -8.36 0.86 -1.50
N VAL A 5 -7.92 1.82 -2.30
CA VAL A 5 -7.63 1.65 -3.71
C VAL A 5 -6.27 2.27 -3.97
N VAL A 6 -5.38 1.52 -4.61
CA VAL A 6 -4.11 2.03 -5.14
C VAL A 6 -4.36 2.49 -6.56
N LEU A 7 -4.07 3.76 -6.81
CA LEU A 7 -4.10 4.37 -8.14
C LEU A 7 -2.65 4.59 -8.58
N GLN A 8 -2.34 4.26 -9.83
CA GLN A 8 -1.01 4.41 -10.41
C GLN A 8 -1.09 5.07 -11.78
N ALA A 9 -0.16 5.97 -12.05
CA ALA A 9 0.19 6.47 -13.39
C ALA A 9 1.70 6.33 -13.58
N THR A 10 2.13 5.96 -14.79
CA THR A 10 3.55 5.91 -15.16
C THR A 10 3.76 6.57 -16.52
N THR A 11 4.99 6.61 -17.01
CA THR A 11 5.26 7.07 -18.38
C THR A 11 4.73 6.11 -19.45
N LYS A 12 4.44 4.85 -19.09
CA LYS A 12 3.96 3.81 -20.02
C LYS A 12 2.46 3.53 -19.89
N LEU A 13 1.89 3.73 -18.70
CA LEU A 13 0.50 3.37 -18.38
C LEU A 13 -0.29 4.59 -17.90
N PRO A 14 -1.56 4.75 -18.33
CA PRO A 14 -2.41 5.84 -17.86
C PRO A 14 -2.75 5.68 -16.38
N PHE A 15 -3.24 6.77 -15.77
CA PHE A 15 -3.76 6.76 -14.41
C PHE A 15 -4.94 5.78 -14.28
N GLN A 16 -4.79 4.76 -13.45
CA GLN A 16 -5.80 3.72 -13.28
C GLN A 16 -5.74 3.09 -11.88
N PRO A 17 -6.85 2.50 -11.39
CA PRO A 17 -6.82 1.61 -10.22
C PRO A 17 -6.07 0.33 -10.56
N ILE A 18 -5.15 -0.05 -9.67
CA ILE A 18 -4.30 -1.24 -9.84
C ILE A 18 -4.47 -2.25 -8.71
N VAL A 19 -4.91 -1.83 -7.52
CA VAL A 19 -5.23 -2.71 -6.39
C VAL A 19 -6.43 -2.12 -5.64
N GLY A 20 -7.35 -2.96 -5.21
CA GLY A 20 -8.43 -2.61 -4.29
C GLY A 20 -8.53 -3.62 -3.16
N GLY A 21 -8.91 -3.17 -1.97
CA GLY A 21 -9.00 -4.04 -0.81
C GLY A 21 -9.53 -3.36 0.44
N ARG A 22 -9.33 -4.03 1.57
CA ARG A 22 -9.73 -3.56 2.90
C ARG A 22 -8.63 -3.75 3.92
N TYR A 23 -8.69 -2.98 5.00
CA TYR A 23 -7.88 -3.23 6.17
C TYR A 23 -8.69 -3.90 7.27
N GLU A 24 -8.05 -4.85 7.94
CA GLU A 24 -8.42 -5.31 9.27
C GLU A 24 -7.42 -4.70 10.24
N ASP A 25 -7.83 -3.57 10.84
CA ASP A 25 -7.00 -2.78 11.76
C ASP A 25 -7.40 -3.09 13.20
N HIS A 26 -6.41 -3.40 14.04
CA HIS A 26 -6.55 -3.44 15.49
C HIS A 26 -5.79 -2.27 16.12
N PHE A 27 -6.49 -1.53 16.97
CA PHE A 27 -5.94 -0.38 17.67
C PHE A 27 -5.87 -0.67 19.17
N GLU A 28 -4.83 -0.18 19.81
CA GLU A 28 -4.72 -0.17 21.26
C GLU A 28 -4.45 1.24 21.77
N ARG A 29 -4.82 1.47 23.03
CA ARG A 29 -4.55 2.72 23.73
C ARG A 29 -3.51 2.46 24.81
N VAL A 30 -2.33 3.04 24.67
CA VAL A 30 -1.22 2.90 25.63
C VAL A 30 -0.80 4.28 26.10
N ASP A 31 -0.69 4.45 27.42
CA ASP A 31 -0.41 5.73 28.07
C ASP A 31 -1.33 6.89 27.63
N GLY A 32 -2.57 6.55 27.26
CA GLY A 32 -3.58 7.51 26.82
C GLY A 32 -3.57 7.82 25.33
N GLU A 33 -2.63 7.29 24.55
CA GLU A 33 -2.49 7.51 23.10
C GLU A 33 -2.94 6.30 22.29
N TRP A 34 -3.64 6.54 21.18
CA TRP A 34 -4.06 5.49 20.25
C TRP A 34 -2.93 5.16 19.28
N ARG A 35 -2.68 3.87 19.07
CA ARG A 35 -1.75 3.36 18.05
C ARG A 35 -2.30 2.12 17.37
N PHE A 36 -1.74 1.79 16.21
CA PHE A 36 -1.98 0.50 15.58
C PHE A 36 -1.28 -0.59 16.39
N ALA A 37 -2.05 -1.55 16.88
CA ALA A 37 -1.51 -2.81 17.40
C ALA A 37 -1.22 -3.76 16.23
N GLU A 38 -2.08 -3.75 15.21
CA GLU A 38 -1.96 -4.56 14.01
C GLU A 38 -2.68 -3.88 12.84
N ARG A 39 -2.15 -4.09 11.63
CA ARG A 39 -2.81 -3.75 10.37
C ARG A 39 -2.61 -4.90 9.39
N VAL A 40 -3.71 -5.55 9.00
CA VAL A 40 -3.70 -6.56 7.93
C VAL A 40 -4.33 -5.96 6.68
N MET A 41 -3.58 -5.99 5.58
CA MET A 41 -4.09 -5.63 4.25
C MET A 41 -4.68 -6.85 3.57
N LEU A 42 -5.97 -6.80 3.25
CA LEU A 42 -6.66 -7.81 2.47
C LEU A 42 -6.89 -7.28 1.07
N VAL A 43 -6.16 -7.83 0.11
CA VAL A 43 -6.29 -7.50 -1.32
C VAL A 43 -7.43 -8.32 -1.91
N ASP A 44 -8.45 -7.63 -2.41
CA ASP A 44 -9.65 -8.24 -2.98
C ASP A 44 -9.69 -8.11 -4.51
N GLN A 45 -9.07 -7.06 -5.06
CA GLN A 45 -9.13 -6.70 -6.48
C GLN A 45 -7.74 -6.35 -6.99
N ILE A 46 -7.35 -6.95 -8.13
CA ILE A 46 -6.06 -6.72 -8.79
C ILE A 46 -6.31 -6.30 -10.23
N GLY A 47 -5.83 -5.12 -10.58
CA GLY A 47 -5.84 -4.56 -11.95
C GLY A 47 -4.51 -4.80 -12.67
N ASN A 48 -4.14 -3.90 -13.59
CA ASN A 48 -2.83 -3.98 -14.24
C ASN A 48 -1.72 -3.49 -13.28
N VAL A 49 -0.98 -4.44 -12.71
CA VAL A 49 0.14 -4.20 -11.77
C VAL A 49 1.52 -4.36 -12.40
N GLU A 50 1.64 -4.39 -13.73
CA GLU A 50 2.90 -4.64 -14.46
C GLU A 50 4.05 -3.71 -14.03
N GLU A 51 3.73 -2.45 -13.76
CA GLU A 51 4.70 -1.43 -13.34
C GLU A 51 4.61 -1.10 -11.84
N HIS A 52 3.91 -1.91 -11.04
CA HIS A 52 3.74 -1.68 -9.60
C HIS A 52 4.81 -2.40 -8.78
N LEU A 53 5.57 -1.65 -7.97
CA LEU A 53 6.64 -2.19 -7.11
C LEU A 53 7.62 -3.11 -7.87
N SER A 54 8.00 -2.72 -9.09
CA SER A 54 8.91 -3.47 -9.97
C SER A 54 10.38 -3.55 -9.47
N PHE A 55 10.62 -3.24 -8.19
CA PHE A 55 11.92 -3.32 -7.54
C PHE A 55 11.90 -4.32 -6.39
N ASP A 56 13.02 -5.01 -6.23
CA ASP A 56 13.22 -6.03 -5.21
C ASP A 56 13.50 -5.36 -3.86
N LEU A 57 12.51 -5.35 -2.97
CA LEU A 57 12.64 -4.78 -1.61
C LEU A 57 13.73 -5.46 -0.78
N SER A 58 14.09 -6.72 -1.08
CA SER A 58 15.22 -7.39 -0.40
C SER A 58 16.58 -6.81 -0.80
N LYS A 59 16.64 -6.10 -1.93
CA LYS A 59 17.84 -5.43 -2.43
C LYS A 59 17.89 -3.94 -2.06
N GLY A 60 16.96 -3.49 -1.23
CA GLY A 60 16.82 -2.08 -0.84
C GLY A 60 15.99 -1.28 -1.84
N VAL A 61 15.52 -0.12 -1.38
CA VAL A 61 14.77 0.84 -2.21
C VAL A 61 15.75 1.49 -3.20
N PRO A 62 15.53 1.38 -4.53
CA PRO A 62 16.40 2.03 -5.51
C PRO A 62 16.44 3.55 -5.31
N GLU A 63 17.60 4.17 -5.58
CA GLU A 63 17.72 5.63 -5.57
C GLU A 63 16.65 6.26 -6.48
N GLY A 64 15.87 7.19 -5.93
CA GLY A 64 14.78 7.88 -6.65
C GLY A 64 13.38 7.31 -6.40
N VAL A 65 13.24 6.17 -5.71
CA VAL A 65 11.95 5.75 -5.16
C VAL A 65 11.74 6.46 -3.84
N ILE A 66 10.76 7.36 -3.79
CA ILE A 66 10.40 8.08 -2.56
C ILE A 66 9.79 7.07 -1.59
N SER A 67 10.54 6.72 -0.54
CA SER A 67 9.98 6.15 0.68
C SER A 67 9.00 7.19 1.23
N LYS A 68 7.72 6.89 1.16
CA LYS A 68 6.71 7.57 1.97
C LYS A 68 6.66 6.81 3.28
N ASP A 69 7.37 7.34 4.27
CA ASP A 69 7.07 7.06 5.68
C ASP A 69 5.57 7.28 5.96
#